data_AF-A0A7X6KUY8-F1
#
_entry.id   AF-A0A7X6KUY8-F1
#
_cell.length_a   1.000
_cell.length_b   1.000
_cell.length_c   1.000
_cell.angle_alpha   90.00
_cell.angle_beta   90.00
_cell.angle_gamma   90.00
#
_symmetry.space_group_name_H-M   'P 1'
#
loop_
_entity.id
_entity.type
_entity.pdbx_description
1 polymer ?
#
loop_
_entity_poly.entity_id
_entity_poly.type
_entity_poly.pdbx_seq_one_letter_code
_entity_poly.pdbx_strand_id
1 'polypeptide(L)'
;MSGEDAAKEAGACGGPDCEEKVDRLFAFLDHELATADEAEVRAHIEECRPCLDEVTVDQVLKNLVRRCCQEEAPVDLRVRIRAQLTTLRVETTR
;
A
#
# COMPACT_ATOMS: atom_id res chain seq x y z
N MET A 1 -2.06 11.01 37.01
CA MET A 1 -3.18 10.37 36.29
C MET A 1 -3.93 11.46 35.55
N SER A 2 -4.42 11.14 34.34
CA SER A 2 -4.83 12.01 33.23
C SER A 2 -3.60 12.50 32.43
N GLY A 3 -3.17 11.88 31.32
CA GLY A 3 -3.94 11.21 30.25
C GLY A 3 -4.57 12.31 29.38
N GLU A 4 -4.44 12.39 28.06
CA GLU A 4 -3.93 11.50 27.02
C GLU A 4 -3.72 12.38 25.75
N ASP A 5 -2.72 12.03 24.95
CA ASP A 5 -2.66 12.09 23.48
C ASP A 5 -2.88 13.41 22.72
N ALA A 6 -1.77 14.13 22.56
CA ALA A 6 -1.57 15.13 21.51
C ALA A 6 -1.12 14.44 20.21
N ALA A 7 -2.05 13.91 19.41
CA ALA A 7 -1.84 13.60 17.99
C ALA A 7 -3.16 13.19 17.29
N LYS A 8 -4.03 14.14 16.93
CA LYS A 8 -5.03 13.90 15.86
C LYS A 8 -5.47 15.23 15.24
N GLU A 9 -4.64 15.79 14.38
CA GLU A 9 -5.14 16.67 13.32
C GLU A 9 -5.06 15.89 12.00
N ALA A 10 -6.07 15.04 11.79
CA ALA A 10 -6.37 14.47 10.50
C ALA A 10 -6.96 15.59 9.63
N GLY A 11 -6.39 15.83 8.45
CA GLY A 11 -6.91 16.76 7.46
C GLY A 11 -8.39 16.47 7.19
N ALA A 12 -9.24 17.41 7.58
CA ALA A 12 -10.66 17.19 7.77
C ALA A 12 -11.41 16.89 6.46
N CYS A 13 -11.62 15.61 6.15
CA CYS A 13 -12.82 15.18 5.44
C CYS A 13 -13.87 14.74 6.48
N GLY A 14 -14.97 15.48 6.56
CA GLY A 14 -15.90 15.44 7.68
C GLY A 14 -16.90 14.28 7.71
N GLY A 15 -16.54 13.09 7.23
CA GLY A 15 -17.42 11.93 7.20
C GLY A 15 -16.84 10.72 7.95
N PRO A 16 -17.68 9.90 8.64
CA PRO A 16 -17.21 8.70 9.36
C PRO A 16 -16.58 7.65 8.43
N ASP A 17 -16.89 7.69 7.13
CA ASP A 17 -16.30 6.81 6.11
C ASP A 17 -14.83 7.13 5.83
N CYS A 18 -14.41 8.38 6.01
CA CYS A 18 -13.01 8.76 5.78
C CYS A 18 -12.04 8.15 6.79
N GLU A 19 -12.37 8.21 8.08
CA GLU A 19 -11.46 7.72 9.12
C GLU A 19 -11.23 6.22 8.97
N GLU A 20 -12.30 5.44 8.73
CA GLU A 20 -12.20 4.00 8.52
C GLU A 20 -11.36 3.64 7.28
N LYS A 21 -11.52 4.39 6.18
CA LYS A 21 -10.81 4.11 4.93
C LYS A 21 -9.35 4.58 4.97
N VAL A 22 -9.05 5.67 5.68
CA VAL A 22 -7.68 6.15 5.92
C VAL A 22 -6.92 5.24 6.90
N ASP A 23 -7.59 4.65 7.89
CA ASP A 23 -6.95 3.65 8.78
C ASP A 23 -6.43 2.42 8.00
N ARG A 24 -7.03 2.15 6.82
CA ARG A 24 -6.61 1.09 5.90
C ARG A 24 -5.67 1.56 4.79
N LEU A 25 -5.21 2.82 4.82
CA LEU A 25 -4.38 3.43 3.78
C LEU A 25 -3.07 2.67 3.54
N PHE A 26 -2.37 2.28 4.62
CA PHE A 26 -1.11 1.55 4.48
C PHE A 26 -1.31 0.20 3.79
N ALA A 27 -2.33 -0.57 4.22
CA ALA A 27 -2.69 -1.85 3.62
C ALA A 27 -3.12 -1.68 2.15
N PHE A 28 -3.83 -0.60 1.82
CA PHE A 28 -4.15 -0.27 0.43
C PHE A 28 -2.89 -0.01 -0.40
N LEU A 29 -1.97 0.83 0.09
CA LEU A 29 -0.72 1.19 -0.59
C LEU A 29 0.25 -0.01 -0.74
N ASP A 30 0.18 -0.99 0.15
CA ASP A 30 0.99 -2.22 0.09
C ASP A 30 0.29 -3.38 -0.64
N HIS A 31 -0.92 -3.16 -1.17
CA HIS A 31 -1.76 -4.18 -1.81
C HIS A 31 -2.06 -5.39 -0.90
N GLU A 32 -2.28 -5.13 0.38
CA GLU A 32 -2.58 -6.13 1.41
C GLU A 32 -4.08 -6.25 1.73
N LEU A 33 -4.92 -5.48 1.05
CA LEU A 33 -6.38 -5.57 1.17
C LEU A 33 -6.96 -6.71 0.32
N ALA A 34 -8.09 -7.25 0.77
CA ALA A 34 -8.90 -8.11 -0.09
C ALA A 34 -9.45 -7.30 -1.28
N THR A 35 -9.71 -7.96 -2.41
CA THR A 35 -10.11 -7.30 -3.66
C THR A 35 -11.36 -6.42 -3.54
N ALA A 36 -12.32 -6.82 -2.70
CA ALA A 36 -13.52 -6.03 -2.43
C ALA A 36 -13.19 -4.77 -1.62
N ASP A 37 -12.41 -4.90 -0.55
CA ASP A 37 -11.97 -3.77 0.30
C ASP A 37 -11.10 -2.77 -0.48
N GLU A 38 -10.22 -3.26 -1.36
CA GLU A 38 -9.36 -2.43 -2.20
C GLU A 38 -10.17 -1.55 -3.16
N ALA A 39 -11.24 -2.11 -3.75
CA ALA A 39 -12.12 -1.36 -4.66
C ALA A 39 -12.87 -0.23 -3.93
N GLU A 40 -13.36 -0.51 -2.72
CA GLU A 40 -14.05 0.50 -1.90
C GLU A 40 -13.12 1.65 -1.48
N VAL A 41 -11.91 1.32 -0.99
CA VAL A 41 -10.92 2.32 -0.60
C VAL A 41 -10.48 3.15 -1.82
N ARG A 42 -10.29 2.52 -2.98
CA ARG A 42 -9.96 3.21 -4.23
C ARG A 42 -11.03 4.22 -4.63
N ALA A 43 -12.30 3.80 -4.66
CA ALA A 43 -13.41 4.67 -5.02
C ALA A 43 -13.48 5.89 -4.09
N HIS A 44 -13.30 5.69 -2.78
CA HIS A 44 -13.26 6.78 -1.81
C HIS A 44 -12.12 7.78 -2.12
N ILE A 45 -10.89 7.30 -2.36
CA ILE A 45 -9.74 8.17 -2.66
C ILE A 45 -9.96 8.97 -3.94
N GLU A 46 -10.59 8.39 -4.96
CA GLU A 46 -10.90 9.06 -6.22
C GLU A 46 -11.92 10.20 -6.05
N GLU A 47 -12.85 10.06 -5.10
CA GLU A 47 -13.92 11.04 -4.84
C GLU A 47 -13.57 12.04 -3.72
N CYS A 48 -12.63 11.70 -2.84
CA CYS A 48 -12.26 12.49 -1.65
C CYS A 48 -10.89 13.13 -1.80
N ARG A 49 -10.86 14.42 -2.16
CA ARG A 49 -9.61 15.18 -2.36
C ARG A 49 -8.67 15.18 -1.13
N PRO A 50 -9.14 15.39 0.11
CA PRO A 50 -8.27 15.30 1.29
C PRO A 50 -7.58 13.94 1.42
N CYS A 51 -8.30 12.83 1.23
CA CYS A 51 -7.72 11.49 1.29
C CYS A 51 -6.71 11.26 0.16
N LEU A 52 -6.99 11.77 -1.05
CA LEU A 52 -6.03 11.71 -2.16
C LEU A 52 -4.71 12.43 -1.83
N ASP A 53 -4.78 13.59 -1.19
CA ASP A 53 -3.60 14.37 -0.82
C ASP A 53 -2.74 13.59 0.20
N GLU A 54 -3.35 12.96 1.21
CA GLU A 54 -2.65 12.09 2.18
C GLU A 54 -2.00 10.86 1.52
N VAL A 55 -2.75 10.12 0.68
CA VAL A 55 -2.23 8.97 -0.09
C VAL A 55 -1.03 9.37 -0.93
N THR A 56 -1.07 10.56 -1.52
CA THR A 56 0.00 11.08 -2.37
C THR A 56 1.29 11.32 -1.57
N VAL A 57 1.19 11.89 -0.36
CA VAL A 57 2.34 12.10 0.53
C VAL A 57 3.00 10.76 0.86
N ASP A 58 2.23 9.78 1.29
CA ASP A 58 2.74 8.46 1.64
C ASP A 58 3.34 7.72 0.45
N GLN A 59 2.74 7.84 -0.73
CA GLN A 59 3.28 7.27 -1.96
C GLN A 59 4.63 7.89 -2.32
N VAL A 60 4.79 9.21 -2.17
CA VAL A 60 6.08 9.90 -2.37
C VAL A 60 7.11 9.40 -1.36
N LEU A 61 6.74 9.24 -0.09
CA LEU A 61 7.61 8.72 0.94
C LEU A 61 8.06 7.28 0.63
N LYS A 62 7.13 6.37 0.31
CA LYS A 62 7.43 4.99 -0.08
C LYS A 62 8.37 4.95 -1.30
N ASN A 63 8.14 5.81 -2.28
CA ASN A 63 9.00 5.93 -3.46
C ASN A 63 10.40 6.42 -3.11
N LEU A 64 10.53 7.38 -2.18
CA LEU A 64 11.82 7.88 -1.71
C LEU A 64 12.60 6.78 -0.98
N VAL A 65 11.97 6.09 -0.03
CA VAL A 65 12.59 4.97 0.71
C VAL A 65 13.04 3.89 -0.25
N ARG A 66 12.20 3.50 -1.21
CA ARG A 66 12.57 2.52 -2.25
C ARG A 66 13.77 2.97 -3.07
N ARG A 67 14.00 4.25 -3.30
CA ARG A 67 15.18 4.73 -4.05
C ARG A 67 16.44 4.75 -3.21
N CYS A 68 16.33 5.12 -1.94
CA CYS A 68 17.47 5.31 -1.05
C CYS A 68 17.95 4.00 -0.39
N CYS A 69 17.04 3.04 -0.17
CA CYS A 69 17.29 1.84 0.61
C CYS A 69 17.09 0.56 -0.21
N GLN A 70 17.66 0.50 -1.42
CA GLN A 70 17.62 -0.69 -2.26
C GLN A 70 18.77 -1.64 -1.92
N GLU A 71 18.43 -2.87 -1.54
CA GLU A 71 19.36 -3.98 -1.44
C GLU A 71 19.24 -4.87 -2.68
N GLU A 72 20.37 -5.29 -3.22
CA GLU A 72 20.39 -6.17 -4.37
C GLU A 72 20.27 -7.63 -3.92
N ALA A 73 19.21 -8.31 -4.37
CA ALA A 73 19.02 -9.73 -4.06
C ALA A 73 20.21 -10.58 -4.55
N PRO A 74 20.70 -11.58 -3.79
CA PRO A 74 21.81 -12.44 -4.22
C PRO A 74 21.58 -13.08 -5.59
N VAL A 75 22.64 -13.16 -6.40
CA VAL A 75 22.58 -13.68 -7.79
C VAL A 75 21.97 -15.07 -7.83
N ASP A 76 22.39 -15.96 -6.92
CA ASP A 76 21.91 -17.35 -6.86
C ASP A 76 20.40 -17.44 -6.61
N LEU A 77 19.86 -16.56 -5.77
CA LEU A 77 18.42 -16.51 -5.50
C LEU A 77 17.67 -16.12 -6.78
N ARG A 78 18.15 -15.13 -7.52
CA ARG A 78 17.55 -14.70 -8.79
C ARG A 78 17.58 -15.80 -9.85
N VAL A 79 18.69 -16.52 -9.95
CA VAL A 79 18.85 -17.64 -10.88
C VAL A 79 17.84 -18.75 -10.54
N ARG A 80 17.74 -19.12 -9.26
CA ARG A 80 16.80 -20.14 -8.78
C ARG A 80 15.33 -19.76 -9.08
N ILE A 81 14.93 -18.54 -8.75
CA ILE A 81 13.56 -18.05 -8.99
C ILE A 81 13.24 -18.10 -10.49
N ARG A 82 14.14 -17.59 -11.34
CA ARG A 82 13.94 -17.59 -12.80
C ARG A 82 13.78 -19.00 -13.34
N ALA A 83 14.64 -19.93 -12.92
CA ALA A 83 14.55 -21.32 -13.34
C ALA A 83 13.20 -21.94 -12.96
N GLN A 84 12.74 -21.76 -11.71
CA GLN A 84 11.45 -22.27 -11.25
C GLN A 84 10.26 -21.67 -12.01
N LEU A 85 10.25 -20.36 -12.25
CA LEU A 85 9.20 -19.70 -13.03
C LEU A 85 9.17 -20.17 -14.49
N THR A 86 10.32 -20.46 -15.09
CA THR A 86 10.39 -21.01 -16.45
C THR A 86 9.85 -22.44 -16.49
N THR A 87 10.17 -23.30 -15.53
CA THR A 87 9.65 -24.68 -15.47
C THR A 87 8.12 -24.70 -15.32
N LEU A 88 7.55 -23.91 -14.41
CA LEU A 88 6.09 -23.84 -14.20
C LEU A 88 5.32 -23.43 -15.47
N ARG A 89 5.91 -22.57 -16.30
CA ARG A 89 5.31 -22.17 -17.60
C ARG A 89 5.27 -23.31 -18.61
N VAL A 90 6.19 -24.27 -18.54
CA VAL A 90 6.21 -25.44 -19.43
C VAL A 90 5.20 -26.50 -18.99
N GLU A 91 4.88 -26.56 -17.70
CA GLU A 91 3.94 -27.54 -17.14
C GLU A 91 2.46 -27.15 -17.34
N THR A 92 2.17 -25.90 -17.73
CA THR A 92 0.79 -25.39 -17.89
C THR A 92 0.35 -25.38 -19.36
N THR A 93 0.42 -26.52 -20.02
CA THR A 93 -0.29 -26.75 -21.29
C THR A 93 -0.77 -28.20 -21.32
N ARG A 94 -1.93 -28.46 -20.71
CA ARG A 94 -2.76 -29.62 -20.98
C ARG A 94 -4.23 -29.30 -20.77
#